data_AF-A0A2E5XYE6-F1
#
_entry.id   AF-A0A2E5XYE6-F1
#
_cell.length_a   1.000
_cell.length_b   1.000
_cell.length_c   1.000
_cell.angle_alpha   90.00
_cell.angle_beta   90.00
_cell.angle_gamma   90.00
#
_symmetry.space_group_name_H-M   'P 1'
#
loop_
_entity.id
_entity.type
_entity.pdbx_description
1 polymer ?
#
loop_
_entity_poly.entity_id
_entity_poly.type
_entity_poly.pdbx_seq_one_letter_code
_entity_poly.pdbx_strand_id
1 'polypeptide(L)'
;MKLIQKIIKWLPVILLIFLFLIDRKNPIHVSTYIFILVVYTTILVLRVLDAKNMWHNEFGAEEISKNPSVNKMSELSDELKNK
;
A
#
# COMPACT_ATOMS: atom_id res chain seq x y z
N MET A 1 11.47 -1.96 13.58
CA MET A 1 10.57 -1.65 12.45
C MET A 1 11.25 -1.25 11.13
N LYS A 2 12.45 -0.63 11.10
CA LYS A 2 13.15 -0.25 9.84
C LYS A 2 13.75 -1.44 9.05
N LEU A 3 14.15 -2.52 9.73
CA LEU A 3 14.73 -3.70 9.05
C LEU A 3 13.73 -4.41 8.14
N ILE A 4 12.50 -4.65 8.59
CA ILE A 4 11.48 -5.36 7.80
C ILE A 4 11.13 -4.58 6.51
N GLN A 5 11.03 -3.25 6.59
CA GLN A 5 10.81 -2.42 5.39
C GLN A 5 11.98 -2.50 4.42
N LYS A 6 13.22 -2.53 4.92
CA LYS A 6 14.41 -2.71 4.09
C LYS A 6 14.40 -4.08 3.40
N ILE A 7 14.05 -5.15 4.12
CA ILE A 7 13.95 -6.50 3.56
C ILE A 7 12.89 -6.56 2.45
N ILE A 8 11.68 -6.05 2.70
CA ILE A 8 10.60 -6.01 1.69
C ILE A 8 11.01 -5.22 0.45
N LYS A 9 11.74 -4.11 0.62
CA LYS A 9 12.20 -3.29 -0.50
C LYS A 9 13.23 -4.00 -1.40
N TRP A 10 14.08 -4.85 -0.81
CA TRP A 10 15.11 -5.60 -1.54
C TRP A 10 14.63 -6.96 -2.04
N LEU A 11 13.58 -7.54 -1.46
CA LEU A 11 13.01 -8.81 -1.86
C LEU A 11 12.70 -8.95 -3.37
N PRO A 12 12.16 -7.95 -4.10
CA PRO A 12 11.91 -8.11 -5.53
C PRO A 12 13.20 -8.31 -6.33
N VAL A 13 14.31 -7.71 -5.92
CA VAL A 13 15.62 -7.94 -6.55
C VAL A 13 16.11 -9.36 -6.28
N ILE A 14 15.96 -9.84 -5.04
CA ILE A 14 16.28 -11.23 -4.69
C ILE A 14 15.44 -12.20 -5.55
N LEU A 15 14.13 -11.96 -5.67
CA LEU A 15 13.21 -12.80 -6.46
C LEU A 15 13.57 -12.79 -7.94
N LEU A 16 14.03 -11.65 -8.46
CA LEU A 16 14.50 -11.53 -9.83
C LEU A 16 15.78 -12.33 -10.06
N ILE A 17 16.75 -12.29 -9.14
CA ILE A 17 17.96 -13.13 -9.23
C ILE A 17 17.57 -14.61 -9.17
N PHE A 18 16.68 -14.99 -8.25
CA PHE A 18 16.18 -16.35 -8.12
C PHE A 18 15.51 -16.85 -9.41
N LEU A 19 14.79 -15.98 -10.13
CA LEU A 19 14.17 -16.32 -11.41
C LEU A 19 15.19 -16.81 -12.44
N PHE A 20 16.39 -16.20 -12.48
CA PHE A 20 17.44 -16.58 -13.42
C PHE A 20 18.17 -17.86 -12.99
N LEU A 21 18.26 -18.11 -11.68
CA LEU A 21 18.97 -19.26 -11.13
C LEU A 21 18.11 -20.53 -11.02
N ILE A 22 16.80 -20.42 -11.26
CA ILE A 22 15.88 -21.54 -11.07
C ILE A 22 16.07 -22.64 -12.12
N ASP A 23 16.12 -23.88 -11.65
CA ASP A 23 16.05 -25.02 -12.55
C ASP A 23 14.61 -25.21 -13.04
N ARG A 24 14.36 -24.75 -14.25
CA ARG A 24 13.04 -24.85 -14.92
C ARG A 24 12.64 -26.27 -15.28
N LYS A 25 13.56 -27.24 -15.27
CA LYS A 25 13.25 -28.65 -15.51
C LYS A 25 12.73 -29.35 -14.26
N ASN A 26 12.95 -28.76 -13.08
CA ASN A 26 12.47 -29.30 -11.82
C ASN A 26 11.14 -28.65 -11.41
N PRO A 27 10.01 -29.40 -11.46
CA PRO A 27 8.69 -28.84 -11.16
C PRO A 27 8.56 -28.37 -9.71
N ILE A 28 9.30 -28.97 -8.78
CA ILE A 28 9.29 -28.59 -7.36
C ILE A 28 9.90 -27.20 -7.18
N HIS A 29 11.02 -26.92 -7.86
CA HIS A 29 11.65 -25.60 -7.83
C HIS A 29 10.69 -24.53 -8.36
N VAL A 30 10.11 -24.76 -9.54
CA VAL A 30 9.18 -23.82 -10.18
C VAL A 30 7.96 -23.56 -9.29
N SER A 31 7.35 -24.61 -8.74
CA SER A 31 6.20 -24.49 -7.85
C SER A 31 6.52 -23.69 -6.59
N THR A 32 7.68 -23.95 -5.97
CA THR A 32 8.13 -23.23 -4.78
C THR A 32 8.33 -21.74 -5.06
N TYR A 33 8.94 -21.41 -6.20
CA TYR A 33 9.14 -20.01 -6.59
C TYR A 33 7.83 -19.27 -6.82
N ILE A 34 6.87 -19.90 -7.51
CA ILE A 34 5.52 -19.34 -7.70
C ILE A 34 4.82 -19.15 -6.36
N PHE A 35 4.91 -20.12 -5.45
CA PHE A 35 4.32 -20.01 -4.13
C PHE A 35 4.88 -18.81 -3.35
N ILE A 36 6.21 -18.63 -3.35
CA ILE A 36 6.86 -17.49 -2.71
C ILE A 36 6.39 -16.16 -3.33
N LEU A 37 6.23 -16.09 -4.65
CA LEU A 37 5.70 -14.91 -5.34
C LEU A 37 4.28 -14.55 -4.88
N VAL A 38 3.40 -15.55 -4.76
CA VAL A 38 2.01 -15.34 -4.32
C VAL A 38 1.98 -14.85 -2.87
N VAL A 39 2.74 -15.49 -1.99
CA VAL A 39 2.85 -15.06 -0.58
C VAL A 39 3.37 -13.64 -0.48
N TYR A 40 4.43 -13.30 -1.22
CA TYR A 40 4.99 -11.95 -1.22
C TYR A 40 3.99 -10.91 -1.71
N THR A 41 3.31 -11.19 -2.82
CA THR A 41 2.26 -10.31 -3.36
C THR A 41 1.15 -10.08 -2.34
N THR A 42 0.72 -11.14 -1.65
CA THR A 42 -0.32 -11.05 -0.61
C THR A 42 0.11 -10.12 0.52
N ILE A 43 1.36 -10.22 0.99
CA ILE A 43 1.91 -9.34 2.03
C ILE A 43 1.94 -7.88 1.56
N LEU A 44 2.31 -7.62 0.30
CA LEU A 44 2.31 -6.28 -0.27
C LEU A 44 0.89 -5.69 -0.34
N VAL A 45 -0.08 -6.48 -0.78
CA VAL A 45 -1.48 -6.04 -0.87
C VAL A 45 -2.02 -5.69 0.51
N LEU A 46 -1.76 -6.53 1.52
CA LEU A 46 -2.16 -6.26 2.92
C LEU A 46 -1.54 -4.95 3.43
N ARG A 47 -0.24 -4.71 3.17
CA ARG A 47 0.45 -3.46 3.53
C ARG A 47 -0.19 -2.23 2.89
N VAL A 48 -0.56 -2.33 1.61
CA VAL A 48 -1.22 -1.23 0.89
C VAL A 48 -2.62 -1.00 1.44
N LEU A 49 -3.34 -2.07 1.78
CA LEU A 49 -4.67 -1.98 2.39
C LEU A 49 -4.62 -1.33 3.76
N ASP A 50 -3.63 -1.68 4.60
CA ASP A 50 -3.40 -1.05 5.90
C ASP A 50 -3.13 0.45 5.75
N ALA A 51 -2.24 0.83 4.82
CA ALA A 51 -1.97 2.24 4.53
C ALA A 51 -3.22 2.98 4.02
N LYS A 52 -4.04 2.33 3.19
CA LYS A 52 -5.32 2.89 2.73
C LYS A 52 -6.28 3.10 3.90
N ASN A 53 -6.38 2.13 4.81
CA ASN A 53 -7.26 2.22 5.97
C ASN A 53 -6.79 3.31 6.95
N MET A 54 -5.49 3.43 7.18
CA MET A 54 -4.91 4.53 7.95
C MET A 54 -5.23 5.89 7.32
N TRP A 55 -5.00 6.05 6.01
CA TRP A 55 -5.33 7.29 5.31
C TRP A 55 -6.83 7.61 5.39
N HIS A 56 -7.69 6.60 5.26
CA HIS A 56 -9.13 6.79 5.41
C HIS A 56 -9.54 7.15 6.85
N ASN A 57 -8.83 6.68 7.86
CA ASN A 57 -9.10 7.05 9.26
C ASN A 57 -8.59 8.46 9.58
N GLU A 58 -7.42 8.85 9.06
CA GLU A 58 -6.81 10.18 9.30
C GLU A 58 -7.48 11.29 8.47
N PHE A 59 -7.99 10.99 7.28
CA PHE A 59 -8.58 11.97 6.36
C PHE A 59 -10.04 11.67 6.00
N GLY A 60 -10.64 10.65 6.59
CA GLY A 60 -12.06 10.36 6.44
C GLY A 60 -12.89 11.39 7.20
N ALA A 61 -13.89 11.94 6.51
CA ALA A 61 -15.01 12.81 6.90
C ALA A 61 -15.07 13.45 8.32
N GLU A 62 -14.77 12.73 9.39
CA GLU A 62 -14.86 13.22 10.77
C GLU A 62 -13.83 14.31 11.10
N GLU A 63 -12.57 14.19 10.66
CA GLU A 63 -11.56 15.23 10.95
C GLU A 63 -11.59 16.42 9.97
N ILE A 64 -11.96 16.18 8.71
CA ILE A 64 -12.15 17.25 7.72
C ILE A 64 -13.32 18.16 8.11
N SER A 65 -14.39 17.60 8.70
CA SER A 65 -15.53 18.38 9.23
C SER A 65 -15.17 19.21 10.47
N LYS A 66 -14.13 18.83 11.22
CA LYS A 66 -13.65 19.54 12.41
C LYS A 66 -12.55 20.57 12.12
N ASN A 67 -12.00 20.58 10.89
CA ASN A 67 -10.93 21.49 10.54
C ASN A 67 -11.50 22.92 10.29
N PRO A 68 -11.15 23.92 11.12
CA PRO A 68 -11.73 25.26 11.04
C PRO A 68 -11.48 25.95 9.69
N SER A 69 -10.41 25.58 8.96
CA SER A 69 -10.14 26.14 7.62
C SER A 69 -11.05 25.56 6.53
N VAL A 70 -11.44 24.28 6.64
CA VAL A 70 -12.39 23.65 5.71
C VAL A 70 -13.79 24.20 5.93
N ASN A 71 -14.18 24.38 7.20
CA ASN A 71 -15.48 24.95 7.55
C ASN A 71 -15.59 26.41 7.07
N LYS A 72 -14.52 27.22 7.21
CA LYS A 72 -14.46 28.57 6.65
C LYS A 72 -14.57 28.60 5.12
N MET A 73 -14.03 27.61 4.43
CA MET A 73 -14.09 27.56 2.97
C MET A 73 -15.48 27.17 2.45
N SER A 74 -16.21 26.33 3.21
CA SER A 74 -17.62 26.05 2.97
C SER A 74 -18.48 27.31 3.19
N GLU A 75 -18.27 28.01 4.29
CA GLU A 75 -19.01 29.23 4.66
C GLU A 75 -18.83 30.35 3.61
N LEU A 76 -17.59 30.56 3.13
CA LEU A 76 -17.30 31.49 2.03
C LEU A 76 -17.96 31.08 0.70
N SER A 77 -18.08 29.78 0.44
CA SER A 77 -18.73 29.29 -0.78
C SER A 77 -20.24 29.52 -0.75
N ASP A 78 -20.86 29.38 0.42
CA ASP A 78 -22.29 29.63 0.62
C ASP A 78 -22.62 31.13 0.55
N GLU A 79 -21.77 32.01 1.11
CA GLU A 79 -21.93 33.47 0.95
C GLU A 79 -21.82 33.93 -0.50
N LEU A 80 -20.89 33.35 -1.27
CA LEU A 80 -20.72 33.69 -2.69
C LEU A 80 -21.87 33.19 -3.57
N LYS A 81 -22.58 32.14 -3.15
CA LYS A 81 -23.70 31.57 -3.89
C LYS A 81 -25.04 32.27 -3.61
N ASN A 82 -25.15 32.91 -2.43
CA ASN A 82 -26.33 33.69 -2.02
C ASN A 82 -26.24 35.17 -2.39
N LYS A 83 -25.24 35.58 -3.17
CA LYS A 83 -25.05 36.94 -3.68
C LYS A 83 -25.21 36.98 -5.19
#